data_AF-A0A9X9A996-F1
#
_entry.id   AF-A0A9X9A996-F1
#
_cell.length_a   1.000
_cell.length_b   1.000
_cell.length_c   1.000
_cell.angle_alpha   90.00
_cell.angle_beta   90.00
_cell.angle_gamma   90.00
#
_symmetry.space_group_name_H-M   'P 1'
#
loop_
_entity.id
_entity.type
_entity.pdbx_description
1 polymer ?
#
loop_
_entity_poly.entity_id
_entity_poly.type
_entity_poly.pdbx_seq_one_letter_code
_entity_poly.pdbx_strand_id
1 'polypeptide(L)' 'MAYLNIKEVESAIIALNNKYPNITELITLPHKSIENRTSHALRISSNLQSRKDTIFLTGGVHAREWGSC' A
#
# COMPACT_ATOMS: atom_id res chain seq x y z
N MET A 1 -19.00 5.24 -6.53
CA MET A 1 -17.74 4.57 -6.16
C MET A 1 -18.07 3.21 -5.57
N ALA A 2 -17.28 2.18 -5.88
CA ALA A 2 -17.37 0.88 -5.21
C ALA A 2 -16.31 0.79 -4.10
N TYR A 3 -16.66 0.15 -2.98
CA TYR A 3 -15.70 -0.21 -1.94
C TYR A 3 -15.00 -1.51 -2.31
N LEU A 4 -13.70 -1.59 -2.01
CA LEU A 4 -12.90 -2.78 -2.24
C LEU A 4 -12.90 -3.68 -1.00
N ASN A 5 -12.92 -4.99 -1.22
CA ASN A 5 -12.63 -5.94 -0.15
C ASN A 5 -11.10 -6.07 0.06
N ILE A 6 -10.70 -6.72 1.16
CA ILE A 6 -9.28 -6.84 1.54
C ILE A 6 -8.39 -7.45 0.44
N LYS A 7 -8.90 -8.41 -0.36
CA LYS A 7 -8.13 -9.02 -1.45
C LYS A 7 -7.96 -8.05 -2.61
N GLU A 8 -8.99 -7.25 -2.88
CA GLU A 8 -8.97 -6.25 -3.94
C GLU A 8 -8.05 -5.09 -3.61
N VAL A 9 -8.04 -4.61 -2.36
CA VAL A 9 -7.08 -3.60 -1.88
C VAL A 9 -5.65 -4.07 -2.09
N GLU A 10 -5.33 -5.27 -1.64
CA GLU A 10 -4.00 -5.86 -1.77
C GLU A 10 -3.60 -6.04 -3.25
N SER A 11 -4.52 -6.55 -4.07
CA SER A 11 -4.29 -6.72 -5.51
C SER A 11 -4.09 -5.40 -6.23
N ALA A 12 -4.80 -4.34 -5.81
CA ALA A 12 -4.67 -3.01 -6.38
C ALA A 12 -3.30 -2.39 -6.10
N ILE A 13 -2.77 -2.56 -4.88
CA ILE A 13 -1.42 -2.07 -4.52
C ILE A 13 -0.35 -2.77 -5.37
N ILE A 14 -0.44 -4.10 -5.51
CA ILE A 14 0.47 -4.88 -6.36
C ILE A 14 0.36 -4.44 -7.83
N ALA A 15 -0.87 -4.27 -8.33
CA ALA A 15 -1.12 -3.84 -9.70
C ALA A 15 -0.57 -2.44 -9.99
N LEU A 16 -0.68 -1.51 -9.04
CA LEU A 16 -0.09 -0.17 -9.15
C LEU A 16 1.43 -0.23 -9.29
N ASN A 17 2.09 -1.07 -8.49
CA ASN A 17 3.53 -1.25 -8.60
C ASN A 17 3.94 -1.84 -9.96
N ASN A 18 3.22 -2.86 -10.43
CA ASN A 18 3.48 -3.49 -11.72
C ASN A 18 3.25 -2.52 -12.89
N LYS A 19 2.30 -1.59 -12.76
CA LYS A 19 1.97 -0.60 -13.80
C LYS A 19 2.97 0.55 -13.84
N TYR A 20 3.55 0.94 -12.70
CA TYR A 20 4.42 2.11 -12.59
C TYR A 20 5.78 1.83 -11.92
N PRO A 21 6.52 0.78 -12.34
CA PRO A 21 7.69 0.28 -11.61
C PRO A 21 8.86 1.27 -11.49
N ASN A 22 8.89 2.31 -12.34
CA ASN A 22 9.94 3.33 -12.30
C ASN A 22 9.74 4.38 -11.20
N ILE A 23 8.51 4.52 -10.69
CA ILE A 23 8.15 5.54 -9.69
C ILE A 23 7.52 4.93 -8.42
N THR A 24 7.30 3.62 -8.40
CA THR A 24 6.77 2.91 -7.24
C THR A 24 7.71 1.81 -6.79
N GLU A 25 7.72 1.55 -5.49
CA GLU A 25 8.32 0.35 -4.91
C GLU A 25 7.32 -0.30 -3.97
N LEU A 26 7.10 -1.60 -4.15
CA LEU A 26 6.28 -2.40 -3.26
C LEU A 26 7.14 -2.87 -2.08
N ILE A 27 6.76 -2.45 -0.87
CA ILE A 27 7.46 -2.80 0.36
C ILE A 27 6.62 -3.83 1.11
N THR A 28 7.12 -5.06 1.24
CA THR A 28 6.51 -6.07 2.11
C THR A 28 6.73 -5.67 3.57
N LEU A 29 5.63 -5.51 4.32
CA LEU A 29 5.73 -5.19 5.74
C LEU A 29 6.24 -6.39 6.53
N PRO A 30 7.06 -6.17 7.58
CA PRO A 30 7.79 -7.25 8.25
C PRO A 30 6.91 -8.16 9.12
N HIS A 31 5.70 -7.73 9.43
CA HIS A 31 4.80 -8.44 10.34
C HIS A 31 3.51 -8.81 9.64
N LYS A 32 3.02 -10.02 9.93
CA LYS A 32 1.72 -10.49 9.48
C LYS A 32 0.61 -9.98 10.41
N SER A 33 -0.59 -9.83 9.87
CA SER A 33 -1.79 -9.63 10.70
C SER A 33 -2.05 -10.82 11.62
N ILE A 34 -2.94 -10.67 12.60
CA ILE A 34 -3.41 -11.78 13.45
C ILE A 34 -4.01 -12.96 12.65
N GLU A 35 -4.61 -12.70 11.49
CA GLU A 35 -5.14 -13.72 10.57
C GLU A 35 -4.08 -14.20 9.54
N ASN A 36 -2.79 -14.01 9.83
CA ASN A 36 -1.65 -14.41 8.98
C ASN A 36 -1.60 -13.81 7.57
N ARG A 37 -2.24 -12.66 7.33
CA ARG A 37 -2.12 -11.92 6.06
C ARG A 37 -0.82 -11.14 6.00
N THR A 38 -0.22 -11.13 4.82
CA THR A 38 0.84 -10.19 4.45
C THR A 38 0.20 -8.86 4.06
N SER A 39 0.87 -7.76 4.36
CA SER A 39 0.47 -6.42 3.93
C SER A 39 1.64 -5.74 3.25
N HIS A 40 1.35 -4.84 2.32
CA HIS A 40 2.35 -4.05 1.63
C HIS A 40 2.13 -2.55 1.84
N ALA A 41 3.22 -1.80 1.87
CA ALA A 41 3.21 -0.36 1.63
C ALA A 41 3.66 -0.10 0.18
N LEU A 42 3.13 0.98 -0.41
CA LEU A 42 3.57 1.47 -1.71
C LEU A 42 4.38 2.76 -1.50
N ARG A 43 5.68 2.71 -1.74
CA ARG A 43 6.50 3.93 -1.79
C ARG A 43 6.38 4.54 -3.18
N ILE A 44 6.15 5.85 -3.24
CA ILE A 44 6.05 6.60 -4.50
C ILE A 44 7.14 7.68 -4.52
N SER A 45 7.95 7.73 -5.57
CA SER A 45 8.98 8.77 -5.74
C SER A 45 9.33 8.96 -7.22
N SER A 46 9.63 10.19 -7.62
CA SER A 46 10.24 10.48 -8.93
C SER A 46 11.67 9.95 -9.09
N ASN A 47 12.32 9.59 -7.98
CA ASN A 47 13.63 8.92 -7.98
C ASN A 47 13.69 8.01 -6.75
N LEU A 48 13.61 6.70 -6.99
CA LEU A 48 13.61 5.68 -5.94
C LEU A 48 15.00 5.48 -5.29
N GLN A 49 16.08 5.91 -5.95
CA GLN A 49 17.47 5.72 -5.50
C GLN A 49 17.96 6.82 -4.56
N SER A 50 17.29 7.98 -4.52
CA SER A 50 17.66 9.11 -3.67
C SER A 50 16.87 9.11 -2.36
N ARG A 51 17.55 9.37 -1.24
CA ARG A 51 16.90 9.69 0.03
C ARG A 51 16.21 11.06 -0.07
N LYS A 52 14.97 11.15 0.42
CA LYS A 52 14.17 12.38 0.46
C LYS A 52 13.40 12.44 1.76
N ASP A 53 13.07 13.65 2.20
CA ASP A 53 12.04 13.82 3.23
C ASP A 53 10.74 13.20 2.70
N THR A 54 10.09 12.42 3.57
CA THR A 54 9.01 11.52 3.17
C THR A 54 7.80 11.77 4.04
N ILE A 55 6.63 11.77 3.42
CA ILE A 55 5.34 11.82 4.11
C ILE A 55 4.81 10.39 4.20
N PHE A 56 4.40 9.98 5.39
CA PHE A 56 3.72 8.71 5.61
C PHE A 56 2.21 8.95 5.65
N LEU A 57 1.48 8.20 4.82
CA LEU A 57 0.02 8.20 4.79
C LEU A 57 -0.47 6.80 5.16
N THR A 58 -1.49 6.73 6.03
CA THR A 58 -2.12 5.47 6.44
C THR A 58 -3.62 5.66 6.58
N GLY A 59 -4.37 4.58 6.36
CA GLY A 59 -5.81 4.51 6.45
C GLY A 59 -6.24 3.08 6.76
N GLY A 60 -7.52 2.86 7.03
CA GLY A 60 -8.06 1.54 7.36
C GLY A 60 -7.60 0.98 8.72
N VAL A 61 -7.08 1.83 9.62
CA VAL A 61 -6.66 1.43 10.98
C VAL A 61 -7.87 0.96 11.79
N HIS A 62 -9.01 1.64 11.65
CA HIS A 62 -10.29 1.17 12.17
C HIS A 62 -11.13 0.56 11.05
N ALA A 63 -11.53 -0.70 11.21
CA ALA A 63 -12.20 -1.50 10.17
C ALA A 63 -13.50 -0.89 9.57
N ARG A 64 -14.13 0.05 10.27
CA ARG A 64 -15.39 0.71 9.85
C ARG A 64 -15.18 2.04 9.13
N GLU A 65 -13.97 2.57 9.06
CA GLU A 65 -13.65 3.84 8.42
C GLU A 65 -13.40 3.67 6.92
N TRP A 66 -14.39 3.15 6.19
CA TRP A 66 -14.27 2.74 4.79
C TRP A 66 -13.86 3.88 3.84
N GLY A 67 -14.07 5.14 4.22
CA GLY A 67 -13.63 6.31 3.44
C GLY A 67 -12.12 6.58 3.48
N SER A 68 -11.37 5.89 4.36
CA SER A 68 -9.91 6.00 4.48
C SER A 68 -9.15 4.87 3.77
N CYS A 69 -9.88 3.88 3.24
CA CYS A 69 -9.32 2.65 2.65
C CYS A 69 -9.17 2.77 1.13
#